data_AF-A0A6N3QLY6-F1
#
_entry.id   AF-A0A6N3QLY6-F1
#
_cell.length_a   1.000
_cell.length_b   1.000
_cell.length_c   1.000
_cell.angle_alpha   90.00
_cell.angle_beta   90.00
_cell.angle_gamma   90.00
#
_symmetry.space_group_name_H-M   'P 1'
#
loop_
_entity.id
_entity.type
_entity.pdbx_description
1 polymer ?
#
loop_
_entity_poly.entity_id
_entity_poly.type
_entity_poly.pdbx_seq_one_letter_code
_entity_poly.pdbx_strand_id
1 'polypeptide(L)' 'MTVAASVQAKTLVYCSEGSPEGFNPQLFTSGTTYDASSVPLYNRLVEFKIGTTEVIPGLAEKWEVS' A
#
# COMPACT_ATOMS: atom_id res chain seq x y z
N MET A 1 -5.88 -39.26 6.73
CA MET A 1 -5.36 -37.87 6.88
C MET A 1 -5.30 -37.26 5.49
N THR A 2 -6.23 -36.37 5.16
CA THR A 2 -6.24 -35.61 3.91
C THR A 2 -5.28 -34.42 4.05
N VAL A 3 -4.19 -34.42 3.27
CA VAL A 3 -3.28 -33.27 3.17
C VAL A 3 -4.00 -32.19 2.36
N ALA A 4 -4.21 -31.02 2.95
CA ALA A 4 -4.72 -29.86 2.21
C ALA A 4 -3.67 -29.44 1.17
N ALA A 5 -4.06 -29.38 -0.11
CA ALA A 5 -3.21 -28.84 -1.17
C ALA A 5 -2.91 -27.36 -0.89
N SER A 6 -1.64 -26.97 -0.99
CA SER A 6 -1.23 -25.57 -0.90
C SER A 6 -1.81 -24.80 -2.09
N VAL A 7 -2.68 -23.83 -1.82
CA VAL A 7 -3.10 -22.85 -2.84
C VAL A 7 -1.91 -21.95 -3.14
N GLN A 8 -1.37 -22.04 -4.35
CA GLN A 8 -0.38 -21.09 -4.83
C GLN A 8 -1.07 -19.74 -5.06
N ALA A 9 -0.60 -18.69 -4.39
CA ALA A 9 -1.12 -17.34 -4.58
C ALA A 9 -1.02 -16.96 -6.07
N LYS A 10 -2.13 -16.49 -6.64
CA LYS A 10 -2.16 -16.00 -8.03
C LYS A 10 -1.64 -14.57 -8.07
N THR A 11 -0.96 -14.22 -9.16
CA THR A 11 -0.59 -12.83 -9.42
C THR A 11 -1.83 -11.96 -9.50
N LEU A 12 -1.85 -10.86 -8.73
CA LEU A 12 -2.85 -9.80 -8.90
C LEU A 12 -2.43 -8.94 -10.09
N VAL A 13 -3.29 -8.85 -11.11
CA VAL A 13 -3.13 -7.94 -12.24
C VAL A 13 -4.11 -6.78 -12.05
N TYR A 14 -3.58 -5.56 -11.96
CA TYR A 14 -4.34 -4.33 -11.77
C TYR A 14 -4.14 -3.41 -12.98
N CYS A 15 -5.22 -2.90 -13.54
CA CYS A 15 -5.18 -1.86 -14.56
C CYS A 15 -5.13 -0.49 -13.89
N SER A 16 -3.94 0.11 -13.84
CA SER A 16 -3.76 1.48 -13.37
C SER A 16 -4.58 2.48 -14.22
N GLU A 17 -5.10 3.52 -13.59
CA GLU A 17 -5.79 4.64 -14.25
C GLU A 17 -4.89 5.43 -15.23
N GLY A 18 -3.57 5.28 -15.10
CA GLY A 18 -2.58 5.82 -16.02
C GLY A 18 -1.14 5.40 -15.68
N SER A 19 -0.18 5.84 -16.49
CA SER A 19 1.24 5.65 -16.19
C SER A 19 1.68 6.58 -15.04
N PRO A 20 2.41 6.08 -14.03
CA PRO A 20 2.99 6.94 -13.00
C PRO A 20 4.09 7.83 -13.60
N GLU A 21 4.28 9.02 -13.04
CA GLU A 21 5.35 9.96 -13.45
C GLU A 21 6.73 9.42 -13.08
N GLY A 22 6.78 8.63 -12.01
CA GLY A 22 7.96 7.93 -11.51
C GLY A 22 7.69 7.37 -10.11
N PHE A 23 8.73 6.95 -9.40
CA PHE A 23 8.60 6.32 -8.08
C PHE A 23 9.31 7.07 -6.96
N ASN A 24 9.75 8.31 -7.19
CA ASN A 24 10.31 9.14 -6.12
C ASN A 24 9.20 9.99 -5.48
N PRO A 25 8.73 9.65 -4.26
CA PRO A 25 7.62 10.36 -3.62
C PRO A 25 7.96 11.80 -3.23
N GLN A 26 9.24 12.20 -3.27
CA GLN A 26 9.65 13.59 -3.03
C GLN A 26 9.48 14.48 -4.26
N LEU A 27 9.29 13.89 -5.45
CA LEU A 27 9.26 14.61 -6.73
C LEU A 27 7.89 14.55 -7.42
N PHE A 28 7.07 13.54 -7.13
CA PHE A 28 5.82 13.28 -7.85
C PHE A 28 4.63 13.20 -6.89
N THR A 29 3.51 13.81 -7.26
CA THR A 29 2.34 14.02 -6.38
C THR A 29 0.99 13.74 -7.05
N SER A 30 0.96 13.25 -8.29
CA SER A 30 -0.28 12.83 -8.93
C SER A 30 -0.93 11.61 -8.23
N GLY A 31 -2.25 11.51 -8.32
CA GLY A 31 -3.01 10.36 -7.82
C GLY A 31 -2.52 9.04 -8.42
N THR A 32 -2.31 9.01 -9.73
CA THR A 32 -1.80 7.82 -10.46
C THR A 32 -0.44 7.35 -9.94
N THR A 33 0.44 8.29 -9.58
CA THR A 33 1.74 7.99 -8.99
C THR A 33 1.61 7.51 -7.55
N TYR A 34 0.70 8.09 -6.78
CA TYR A 34 0.41 7.61 -5.43
C TYR A 34 -0.19 6.20 -5.43
N ASP A 35 -1.09 5.87 -6.35
CA ASP A 35 -1.64 4.52 -6.49
C ASP A 35 -0.55 3.48 -6.77
N ALA A 36 0.43 3.82 -7.60
CA ALA A 36 1.54 2.92 -7.94
C ALA A 36 2.62 2.81 -6.85
N SER A 37 2.95 3.92 -6.17
CA SER A 37 4.11 3.98 -5.26
C SER A 37 3.74 3.86 -3.78
N SER A 38 2.60 4.42 -3.41
CA SER A 38 2.38 4.88 -2.05
C SER A 38 1.91 3.74 -1.15
N VAL A 39 1.14 2.77 -1.66
CA VAL A 39 0.76 1.53 -0.94
C VAL A 39 1.59 0.31 -1.38
N PRO A 40 1.90 0.11 -2.68
CA PRO A 40 2.59 -1.11 -3.12
C PRO A 40 4.11 -1.11 -2.92
N LEU A 41 4.77 0.06 -2.94
CA LEU A 41 6.24 0.16 -2.92
C LEU A 41 6.81 0.66 -1.59
N TYR A 42 6.15 1.62 -0.95
CA TYR A 42 6.67 2.28 0.26
C TYR A 42 5.67 2.22 1.42
N ASN A 43 6.20 2.15 2.64
CA ASN A 43 5.39 2.26 3.85
C ASN A 43 5.49 3.69 4.40
N ARG A 44 4.42 4.17 5.03
CA ARG A 44 4.40 5.44 5.77
C ARG A 44 4.57 5.18 7.26
N LEU A 45 4.73 6.25 8.04
CA LEU A 45 4.79 6.14 9.50
C LEU A 45 3.49 5.57 10.07
N VAL A 46 2.36 6.00 9.51
CA VAL A 46 1.01 5.53 9.85
C VAL A 46 0.26 5.18 8.57
N GLU A 47 -0.69 4.25 8.66
CA GLU A 47 -1.51 3.78 7.54
C GLU A 47 -3.00 3.92 7.86
N PHE A 48 -3.86 3.69 6.87
CA PHE A 48 -5.30 3.58 7.09
C PHE A 48 -5.72 2.11 7.09
N LYS A 49 -6.60 1.74 8.03
CA LYS A 49 -7.26 0.44 7.99
C LYS A 49 -8.15 0.34 6.76
N ILE A 50 -7.97 -0.72 5.98
CA ILE A 50 -8.63 -0.96 4.69
C ILE A 50 -10.14 -0.73 4.82
N GLY A 51 -10.69 0.12 3.94
CA GLY A 51 -12.11 0.44 3.88
C GLY A 51 -12.59 1.46 4.92
N THR A 52 -11.68 2.08 5.68
CA THR A 52 -12.01 3.07 6.70
C THR A 52 -11.04 4.25 6.66
N THR A 53 -11.32 5.28 7.46
CA THR A 53 -10.39 6.40 7.73
C THR A 53 -9.72 6.26 9.10
N GLU A 54 -9.78 5.08 9.72
CA GLU A 54 -9.13 4.79 11.00
C GLU A 54 -7.61 4.72 10.76
N VAL A 55 -6.85 5.60 11.43
CA VAL A 55 -5.38 5.61 11.37
C VAL A 55 -4.82 4.50 12.26
N ILE A 56 -3.95 3.68 11.69
CA ILE A 56 -3.30 2.54 12.36
C ILE A 56 -1.77 2.66 12.25
N PRO A 57 -1.01 1.99 13.15
CA PRO A 57 0.44 1.95 13.05
C PRO A 57 0.95 1.42 11.70
N GLY A 58 1.98 2.08 11.16
CA GLY A 58 2.75 1.67 9.99
C GLY A 58 4.19 1.36 10.40
N LEU A 59 5.16 2.08 9.81
CA LEU A 59 6.56 2.02 10.26
C LEU A 59 6.73 2.55 11.70
N ALA A 60 5.89 3.49 12.13
CA ALA A 60 5.86 3.97 13.50
C ALA A 60 4.85 3.15 14.31
N GLU A 61 5.35 2.43 15.32
CA GLU A 61 4.51 1.61 16.19
C GLU A 61 3.69 2.43 17.22
N LYS A 62 4.12 3.67 17.50
CA LYS A 62 3.47 4.58 18.45
C LYS A 62 3.71 6.04 18.07
N TRP A 63 2.77 6.90 18.46
CA TRP A 63 2.87 8.36 18.40
C TRP A 63 2.06 8.98 19.53
N GLU A 64 2.39 10.21 19.88
CA GLU A 64 1.68 11.00 20.90
C GLU A 64 1.19 12.29 20.26
N VAL A 65 0.05 12.81 20.75
CA VAL A 65 -0.54 14.08 20.30
C VAL A 65 -0.58 15.02 21.50
N SER A 66 -0.07 16.25 21.35
CA SER A 66 0.00 17.27 22.41
C SER A 66 -1.30 18.01 22.63
#